data_AF-A0A9P4PWB5-F1
#
_entry.id   AF-A0A9P4PWB5-F1
#
_cell.length_a   1.000
_cell.length_b   1.000
_cell.length_c   1.000
_cell.angle_alpha   90.00
_cell.angle_beta   90.00
_cell.angle_gamma   90.00
#
_symmetry.space_group_name_H-M   'P 1'
#
loop_
_entity.id
_entity.type
_entity.pdbx_description
1 polymer ?
#
loop_
_entity_poly.entity_id
_entity_poly.type
_entity_poly.pdbx_seq_one_letter_code
_entity_poly.pdbx_strand_id
1 'polypeptide(L)'
;MKRKRSDNADAGDHGRRHKQYRQFSNRPRPNQNPGSRRPHARSGYAKPGDEEEEEAQKSINALKGRIRDLRRSLAHVDSDPKNRMPQGIRIERDRELESCRHELEEKETAKREAKFRNDIIGKYHMVRFFERQKATRIVKRLHKQPAALEDESEKAEKTRSIHNAEVDLNYTLYYPLLKAYVSLYPKQQKEDSKSGDAVPPKDGPKGDVDMWKTVEKAMEEQTLEELRESREGVTIPGAPESSKAKNMKNDGKKDMKEKKAKSNGADAAMDNGDEGSDEDFFV
;
A
#
# COMPACT_ATOMS: atom_id res chain seq x y z
N MET A 1 3.36 -84.63 -29.19
CA MET A 1 2.66 -84.28 -30.45
C MET A 1 3.12 -82.87 -30.83
N LYS A 2 4.04 -82.67 -31.79
CA LYS A 2 3.88 -82.56 -33.25
C LYS A 2 2.98 -81.38 -33.71
N ARG A 3 3.58 -80.51 -34.55
CA ARG A 3 3.06 -79.50 -35.52
C ARG A 3 3.17 -78.03 -35.04
N LYS A 4 3.92 -77.09 -35.63
CA LYS A 4 4.46 -76.76 -36.98
C LYS A 4 3.64 -75.67 -37.73
N ARG A 5 4.40 -74.71 -38.30
CA ARG A 5 4.15 -73.67 -39.34
C ARG A 5 4.01 -72.23 -38.77
N SER A 6 4.88 -71.24 -39.08
CA SER A 6 5.42 -70.71 -40.37
C SER A 6 4.32 -69.96 -41.16
N ASP A 7 4.48 -68.81 -41.84
CA ASP A 7 5.59 -68.05 -42.44
C ASP A 7 5.13 -66.60 -42.78
N ASN A 8 6.09 -65.81 -43.30
CA ASN A 8 6.05 -64.57 -44.10
C ASN A 8 6.18 -63.23 -43.36
N ALA A 9 7.29 -62.47 -43.44
CA ALA A 9 8.12 -61.95 -44.56
C ALA A 9 7.68 -60.54 -44.99
N ASP A 10 8.58 -59.55 -44.95
CA ASP A 10 9.20 -58.99 -46.17
C ASP A 10 10.21 -57.84 -45.86
N ALA A 11 11.29 -57.84 -46.65
CA ALA A 11 12.32 -56.86 -47.05
C ALA A 11 12.58 -55.55 -46.25
N GLY A 12 13.80 -55.03 -46.14
CA GLY A 12 15.06 -55.37 -46.80
C GLY A 12 16.12 -54.31 -46.46
N ASP A 13 17.28 -54.77 -46.02
CA ASP A 13 18.54 -54.04 -45.91
C ASP A 13 19.24 -54.05 -47.28
N HIS A 14 19.66 -52.89 -47.77
CA HIS A 14 20.95 -52.63 -48.44
C HIS A 14 20.98 -51.26 -49.14
N GLY A 15 21.94 -50.40 -48.79
CA GLY A 15 22.15 -49.16 -49.53
C GLY A 15 23.31 -48.29 -49.07
N ARG A 16 24.56 -48.75 -49.21
CA ARG A 16 25.74 -47.87 -49.21
C ARG A 16 25.64 -46.84 -50.34
N ARG A 17 25.69 -45.53 -50.06
CA ARG A 17 26.09 -44.47 -51.02
C ARG A 17 26.81 -43.34 -50.27
N HIS A 18 28.15 -43.33 -50.31
CA HIS A 18 29.03 -42.61 -51.24
C HIS A 18 29.21 -41.11 -50.90
N LYS A 19 30.46 -40.80 -50.52
CA LYS A 19 31.09 -39.47 -50.44
C LYS A 19 30.55 -38.49 -51.50
N GLN A 20 30.14 -37.31 -51.07
CA GLN A 20 30.28 -36.10 -51.87
C GLN A 20 31.09 -35.08 -51.07
N TYR A 21 32.35 -34.93 -51.49
CA TYR A 21 33.14 -33.73 -51.27
C TYR A 21 32.39 -32.56 -51.94
N ARG A 22 32.03 -31.52 -51.19
CA ARG A 22 31.85 -30.18 -51.76
C ARG A 22 32.97 -29.29 -51.27
N GLN A 23 33.77 -28.88 -52.24
CA GLN A 23 34.88 -27.98 -52.12
C GLN A 23 34.40 -26.54 -51.89
N PHE A 24 35.10 -25.85 -50.98
CA PHE A 24 35.34 -24.41 -50.85
C PHE A 24 34.22 -23.40 -51.16
N SER A 25 33.82 -22.67 -50.12
CA SER A 25 33.63 -21.22 -50.24
C SER A 25 34.32 -20.53 -49.06
N ASN A 26 35.39 -19.79 -49.36
CA ASN A 26 36.06 -18.86 -48.45
C ASN A 26 35.04 -17.87 -47.89
N ARG A 27 34.71 -17.98 -46.60
CA ARG A 27 34.00 -16.94 -45.84
C ARG A 27 34.87 -16.58 -44.64
N PRO A 28 35.23 -15.30 -44.45
CA PRO A 28 36.12 -14.89 -43.38
C PRO A 28 35.44 -15.14 -42.02
N ARG A 29 36.17 -15.80 -41.12
CA ARG A 29 35.75 -16.00 -39.73
C ARG A 29 35.60 -14.63 -39.05
N PRO A 30 34.47 -14.31 -38.39
CA PRO A 30 34.42 -13.12 -37.56
C PRO A 30 35.34 -13.33 -36.35
N ASN A 31 36.21 -12.36 -36.16
CA ASN A 31 37.21 -12.23 -35.11
C ASN A 31 36.63 -12.57 -33.73
N GLN A 32 36.93 -13.77 -33.20
CA GLN A 32 36.64 -14.10 -31.81
C GLN A 32 37.69 -13.42 -30.93
N ASN A 33 37.36 -12.22 -30.48
CA ASN A 33 38.10 -11.55 -29.42
C ASN A 33 37.95 -12.40 -28.13
N PRO A 34 39.02 -12.95 -27.53
CA PRO A 34 38.95 -13.77 -26.32
C PRO A 34 38.90 -12.86 -25.09
N GLY A 35 37.93 -11.95 -25.08
CA GLY A 35 37.76 -10.93 -24.06
C GLY A 35 36.39 -11.03 -23.40
N SER A 36 36.38 -11.60 -22.19
CA SER A 36 35.37 -11.36 -21.15
C SER A 36 33.91 -11.77 -21.47
N ARG A 37 33.61 -13.05 -21.22
CA ARG A 37 32.29 -13.45 -20.69
C ARG A 37 32.51 -14.34 -19.48
N ARG A 38 33.05 -13.76 -18.41
CA ARG A 38 32.80 -14.33 -17.08
C ARG A 38 31.35 -13.99 -16.74
N PRO A 39 30.47 -14.96 -16.43
CA PRO A 39 29.23 -14.63 -15.78
C PRO A 39 29.63 -13.94 -14.47
N HIS A 40 29.16 -12.72 -14.25
CA HIS A 40 29.30 -12.07 -12.95
C HIS A 40 28.58 -12.96 -11.94
N ALA A 41 29.33 -13.82 -11.26
CA ALA A 41 28.92 -14.41 -10.00
C ALA A 41 28.65 -13.22 -9.09
N ARG A 42 27.37 -12.83 -8.97
CA ARG A 42 26.93 -11.87 -7.98
C ARG A 42 27.35 -12.46 -6.64
N SER A 43 28.39 -11.86 -6.07
CA SER A 43 28.79 -12.09 -4.69
C SER A 43 27.53 -12.05 -3.83
N GLY A 44 27.24 -13.16 -3.15
CA GLY A 44 26.04 -13.39 -2.35
C GLY A 44 26.06 -12.60 -1.05
N TYR A 45 26.33 -11.30 -1.10
CA TYR A 45 25.99 -10.42 -0.01
C TYR A 45 24.47 -10.27 -0.04
N ALA A 46 23.81 -10.95 0.90
CA ALA A 46 22.42 -10.68 1.25
C ALA A 46 22.29 -9.16 1.44
N LYS A 47 21.28 -8.55 0.80
CA LYS A 47 21.05 -7.13 1.07
C LYS A 47 20.57 -7.02 2.52
N PRO A 48 20.94 -5.96 3.25
CA PRO A 48 20.53 -5.80 4.66
C PRO A 48 19.03 -5.96 4.93
N GLY A 49 18.17 -5.69 3.94
CA GLY A 49 16.71 -5.87 4.07
C GLY A 49 16.20 -7.31 3.88
N ASP A 50 17.00 -8.20 3.30
CA ASP A 50 16.57 -9.59 3.06
C ASP A 50 16.55 -10.40 4.38
N GLU A 51 17.47 -10.08 5.30
CA GLU A 51 17.57 -10.74 6.61
C GLU A 51 16.39 -10.41 7.53
N GLU A 52 15.99 -9.12 7.59
CA GLU A 52 14.84 -8.67 8.38
C GLU A 52 13.52 -9.28 7.87
N GLU A 53 13.34 -9.37 6.55
CA GLU A 53 12.16 -10.03 5.96
C GLU A 53 12.11 -11.53 6.27
N GLU A 54 13.27 -12.21 6.27
CA GLU A 54 13.35 -13.62 6.65
C GLU A 54 13.03 -13.85 8.13
N GLU A 55 13.55 -13.01 9.03
CA GLU A 55 13.24 -13.09 10.46
C GLU A 55 11.76 -12.82 10.72
N ALA A 56 11.19 -11.80 10.07
CA ALA A 56 9.76 -11.52 10.14
C ALA A 56 8.94 -12.74 9.66
N GLN A 57 9.35 -13.41 8.58
CA GLN A 57 8.68 -14.61 8.09
C GLN A 57 8.81 -15.80 9.05
N LYS A 58 9.98 -16.00 9.66
CA LYS A 58 10.18 -17.02 10.71
C LYS A 58 9.25 -16.75 11.90
N SER A 59 9.11 -15.50 12.31
CA SER A 59 8.20 -15.10 13.40
C SER A 59 6.72 -15.36 13.08
N ILE A 60 6.27 -15.07 11.86
CA ILE A 60 4.91 -15.36 11.39
C ILE A 60 4.65 -16.87 11.39
N ASN A 61 5.62 -17.66 10.91
CA ASN A 61 5.49 -19.12 10.87
C ASN A 61 5.45 -19.72 12.29
N ALA A 62 6.19 -19.17 13.25
CA ALA A 62 6.15 -19.57 14.65
C ALA A 62 4.76 -19.31 15.28
N LEU A 63 4.16 -18.13 15.04
CA LEU A 63 2.79 -17.83 15.49
C LEU A 63 1.76 -18.79 14.87
N LYS A 64 1.88 -19.07 13.56
CA LYS A 64 1.01 -20.06 12.90
C LYS A 64 1.17 -21.47 13.48
N GLY A 65 2.36 -21.84 13.93
CA GLY A 65 2.62 -23.08 14.66
C GLY A 65 1.89 -23.09 15.99
N ARG A 66 2.11 -22.06 16.81
CA ARG A 66 1.47 -21.93 18.14
C ARG A 66 -0.05 -21.92 18.06
N ILE A 67 -0.65 -21.21 17.10
CA ILE A 67 -2.10 -21.22 16.87
C ILE A 67 -2.60 -22.63 16.53
N ARG A 68 -1.86 -23.39 15.70
CA ARG A 68 -2.23 -24.77 15.35
C ARG A 68 -2.15 -25.69 16.57
N ASP A 69 -1.11 -25.55 17.38
CA ASP A 69 -0.90 -26.36 18.58
C ASP A 69 -1.97 -26.07 19.65
N LEU A 70 -2.28 -24.79 19.89
CA LEU A 70 -3.36 -24.37 20.79
C LEU A 70 -4.73 -24.88 20.31
N ARG A 71 -5.04 -24.75 19.01
CA ARG A 71 -6.28 -25.28 18.43
C ARG A 71 -6.39 -26.80 18.60
N ARG A 72 -5.30 -27.54 18.37
CA ARG A 72 -5.27 -29.00 18.54
C ARG A 72 -5.44 -29.39 20.00
N SER A 73 -4.77 -28.69 20.92
CA SER A 73 -4.88 -28.91 22.36
C SER A 73 -6.32 -28.76 22.85
N LEU A 74 -6.97 -27.65 22.48
CA LEU A 74 -8.38 -27.39 22.82
C LEU A 74 -9.33 -28.43 22.21
N ALA A 75 -9.13 -28.82 20.94
CA ALA A 75 -9.96 -29.82 20.28
C ALA A 75 -9.81 -31.23 20.88
N HIS A 76 -8.58 -31.62 21.25
CA HIS A 76 -8.30 -32.92 21.86
C HIS A 76 -8.92 -33.02 23.26
N VAL A 77 -8.86 -31.94 24.03
CA VAL A 77 -9.47 -31.84 25.36
C VAL A 77 -11.00 -31.96 25.33
N ASP A 78 -11.64 -31.42 24.29
CA ASP A 78 -13.09 -31.49 24.12
C ASP A 78 -13.58 -32.87 23.65
N SER A 79 -12.71 -33.63 23.00
CA SER A 79 -13.06 -34.94 22.41
C SER A 79 -12.87 -36.11 23.39
N ASP A 80 -11.91 -36.02 24.32
CA ASP A 80 -11.57 -37.09 25.26
C ASP A 80 -12.08 -36.82 26.69
N PRO A 81 -13.12 -37.53 27.16
CA PRO A 81 -13.66 -37.35 28.52
C PRO A 81 -12.65 -37.64 29.64
N LYS A 82 -11.63 -38.46 29.35
CA LYS A 82 -10.57 -38.85 30.29
C LYS A 82 -9.50 -37.77 30.48
N ASN A 83 -9.33 -36.89 29.49
CA ASN A 83 -8.31 -35.82 29.48
C ASN A 83 -8.95 -34.44 29.50
N ARG A 84 -10.12 -34.31 30.15
CA ARG A 84 -10.86 -33.04 30.25
C ARG A 84 -10.06 -32.03 31.07
N MET A 85 -9.71 -30.91 30.46
CA MET A 85 -8.94 -29.83 31.05
C MET A 85 -9.78 -29.05 32.07
N PRO A 86 -9.20 -28.60 33.19
CA PRO A 86 -9.85 -27.64 34.07
C PRO A 86 -10.28 -26.37 33.33
N GLN A 87 -11.46 -25.83 33.68
CA GLN A 87 -12.05 -24.69 32.98
C GLN A 87 -11.15 -23.43 33.00
N GLY A 88 -10.41 -23.20 34.08
CA GLY A 88 -9.45 -22.08 34.17
C GLY A 88 -8.35 -22.17 33.11
N ILE A 89 -7.73 -23.34 32.96
CA ILE A 89 -6.67 -23.57 31.96
C ILE A 89 -7.24 -23.47 30.54
N ARG A 90 -8.48 -23.94 30.32
CA ARG A 90 -9.16 -23.78 29.03
C ARG A 90 -9.32 -22.31 28.65
N ILE A 91 -9.82 -21.49 29.58
CA ILE A 91 -10.00 -20.04 29.37
C ILE A 91 -8.64 -19.38 29.08
N GLU A 92 -7.58 -19.75 29.80
CA GLU A 92 -6.23 -19.23 29.54
C GLU A 92 -5.75 -19.57 28.13
N ARG A 93 -5.95 -20.82 27.67
CA ARG A 93 -5.57 -21.26 26.33
C ARG A 93 -6.40 -20.60 25.23
N ASP A 94 -7.69 -20.37 25.47
CA ASP A 94 -8.57 -19.63 24.56
C ASP A 94 -8.11 -18.16 24.42
N ARG A 95 -7.82 -17.49 25.54
CA ARG A 95 -7.25 -16.13 25.54
C ARG A 95 -5.89 -16.06 24.83
N GLU A 96 -5.03 -17.04 25.09
CA GLU A 96 -3.74 -17.15 24.42
C GLU A 96 -3.89 -17.33 22.90
N LEU A 97 -4.84 -18.17 22.48
CA LEU A 97 -5.15 -18.40 21.08
C LEU A 97 -5.68 -17.13 20.40
N GLU A 98 -6.55 -16.37 21.07
CA GLU A 98 -7.02 -15.07 20.58
C GLU A 98 -5.88 -14.07 20.43
N SER A 99 -5.01 -13.97 21.44
CA SER A 99 -3.83 -13.11 21.40
C SER A 99 -2.88 -13.47 20.25
N CYS A 100 -2.56 -14.76 20.06
CA CYS A 100 -1.73 -15.20 18.95
C CYS A 100 -2.37 -14.93 17.58
N ARG A 101 -3.70 -15.04 17.45
CA ARG A 101 -4.41 -14.71 16.20
C ARG A 101 -4.34 -13.22 15.88
N HIS A 102 -4.55 -12.36 16.89
CA HIS A 102 -4.43 -10.92 16.73
C HIS A 102 -3.01 -10.52 16.30
N GLU A 103 -1.98 -11.04 16.98
CA GLU A 103 -0.59 -10.77 16.62
C GLU A 103 -0.26 -11.27 15.20
N LEU A 104 -0.80 -12.42 14.80
CA LEU A 104 -0.65 -12.93 13.44
C LEU A 104 -1.27 -11.98 12.40
N GLU A 105 -2.47 -11.48 12.66
CA GLU A 105 -3.17 -10.54 11.78
C GLU A 105 -2.41 -9.22 11.66
N GLU A 106 -1.89 -8.68 12.77
CA GLU A 106 -1.05 -7.47 12.77
C GLU A 106 0.22 -7.67 11.93
N LYS A 107 0.93 -8.80 12.09
CA LYS A 107 2.14 -9.07 11.31
C LYS A 107 1.84 -9.29 9.83
N GLU A 108 0.74 -9.98 9.50
CA GLU A 108 0.34 -10.20 8.11
C GLU A 108 -0.13 -8.91 7.43
N THR A 109 -0.83 -8.03 8.15
CA THR A 109 -1.22 -6.71 7.64
C THR A 109 -0.01 -5.83 7.40
N ALA A 110 0.92 -5.75 8.36
CA ALA A 110 2.18 -5.01 8.19
C ALA A 110 2.99 -5.52 7.00
N LYS A 111 3.09 -6.85 6.83
CA LYS A 111 3.78 -7.44 5.66
C LYS A 111 3.11 -7.04 4.33
N ARG A 112 1.78 -7.09 4.27
CA ARG A 112 1.03 -6.69 3.07
C ARG A 112 1.21 -5.20 2.76
N GLU A 113 1.20 -4.36 3.78
CA GLU A 113 1.43 -2.92 3.66
C GLU A 113 2.84 -2.61 3.15
N ALA A 114 3.87 -3.23 3.73
CA ALA A 114 5.26 -3.06 3.30
C ALA A 114 5.46 -3.49 1.84
N LYS A 115 4.87 -4.62 1.44
CA LYS A 115 4.91 -5.08 0.04
C LYS A 115 4.23 -4.06 -0.88
N PHE A 116 3.02 -3.63 -0.54
CA PHE A 116 2.27 -2.67 -1.35
C PHE A 116 3.00 -1.33 -1.48
N ARG A 117 3.60 -0.84 -0.40
CA ARG A 117 4.48 0.34 -0.39
C ARG A 117 5.63 0.17 -1.37
N ASN A 118 6.36 -0.94 -1.30
CA ASN A 118 7.49 -1.22 -2.18
C ASN A 118 7.07 -1.29 -3.65
N ASP A 119 5.92 -1.89 -3.94
CA ASP A 119 5.36 -1.98 -5.29
C ASP A 119 5.01 -0.59 -5.86
N ILE A 120 4.34 0.26 -5.07
CA ILE A 120 3.98 1.64 -5.46
C ILE A 120 5.22 2.50 -5.66
N ILE A 121 6.17 2.44 -4.72
CA ILE A 121 7.45 3.15 -4.82
C ILE A 121 8.16 2.72 -6.10
N GLY A 122 8.34 1.42 -6.33
CA GLY A 122 8.99 0.89 -7.52
C GLY A 122 8.32 1.33 -8.82
N LYS A 123 6.98 1.27 -8.88
CA LYS A 123 6.19 1.66 -10.06
C LYS A 123 6.37 3.12 -10.44
N TYR A 124 6.37 4.03 -9.46
CA TYR A 124 6.41 5.47 -9.73
C TYR A 124 7.77 6.13 -9.51
N HIS A 125 8.78 5.38 -9.03
CA HIS A 125 10.11 5.91 -8.72
C HIS A 125 10.73 6.69 -9.88
N MET A 126 10.70 6.13 -11.10
CA MET A 126 11.26 6.79 -12.29
C MET A 126 10.48 8.04 -12.70
N VAL A 127 9.15 8.00 -12.65
CA VAL A 127 8.31 9.16 -12.99
C VAL A 127 8.57 10.29 -11.98
N ARG A 128 8.53 9.99 -10.69
CA ARG A 128 8.83 10.95 -9.60
C ARG A 128 10.25 11.51 -9.71
N PHE A 129 11.24 10.70 -10.10
CA PHE A 129 12.61 11.14 -10.30
C PHE A 129 12.73 12.20 -11.40
N PHE A 130 12.15 11.95 -12.58
CA PHE A 130 12.18 12.93 -13.68
C PHE A 130 11.42 14.21 -13.34
N GLU A 131 10.26 14.08 -12.68
CA GLU A 131 9.49 15.25 -12.26
C GLU A 131 10.23 16.07 -11.21
N ARG A 132 10.89 15.41 -10.25
CA ARG A 132 11.74 16.07 -9.25
C ARG A 132 12.87 16.84 -9.90
N GLN A 133 13.60 16.23 -10.84
CA GLN A 133 14.65 16.92 -11.58
C GLN A 133 14.10 18.14 -12.33
N LYS A 134 12.92 18.01 -12.93
CA LYS A 134 12.26 19.10 -13.64
C LYS A 134 11.84 20.22 -12.69
N ALA A 135 11.20 19.91 -11.57
CA ALA A 135 10.81 20.86 -10.53
C ALA A 135 12.03 21.58 -9.95
N THR A 136 13.08 20.85 -9.57
CA THR A 136 14.33 21.44 -9.08
C THR A 136 14.95 22.41 -10.10
N ARG A 137 14.92 22.08 -11.40
CA ARG A 137 15.42 22.98 -12.45
C ARG A 137 14.55 24.24 -12.56
N ILE A 138 13.24 24.14 -12.40
CA ILE A 138 12.32 25.28 -12.43
C ILE A 138 12.58 26.20 -11.24
N VAL A 139 12.65 25.65 -10.02
CA VAL A 139 12.99 26.39 -8.79
C VAL A 139 14.33 27.14 -8.97
N LYS A 140 15.40 26.43 -9.37
CA LYS A 140 16.71 27.05 -9.63
C LYS A 140 16.67 28.16 -10.68
N ARG A 141 15.87 28.00 -11.75
CA ARG A 141 15.72 29.01 -12.79
C ARG A 141 15.03 30.27 -12.24
N LEU A 142 13.98 30.11 -11.46
CA LEU A 142 13.24 31.23 -10.86
C LEU A 142 14.09 31.97 -9.81
N HIS A 143 14.81 31.25 -8.95
CA HIS A 143 15.77 31.86 -7.99
C HIS A 143 16.97 32.54 -8.64
N LYS A 144 17.31 32.25 -9.91
CA LYS A 144 18.42 32.91 -10.62
C LYS A 144 17.98 34.21 -11.30
N GLN A 145 16.68 34.45 -11.47
CA GLN A 145 16.14 35.68 -12.06
C GLN A 145 15.91 36.91 -11.12
N PRO A 146 16.31 36.97 -9.82
CA PRO A 146 15.80 37.98 -8.88
C PRO A 146 16.62 39.28 -8.73
N ALA A 147 17.39 39.73 -9.73
CA ALA A 147 18.24 40.94 -9.56
C ALA A 147 17.81 42.19 -10.36
N ALA A 148 16.77 42.14 -11.20
CA ALA A 148 16.52 43.20 -12.19
C ALA A 148 15.07 43.64 -12.37
N LEU A 149 14.18 43.38 -11.39
CA LEU A 149 12.81 43.89 -11.46
C LEU A 149 12.63 45.13 -10.62
N GLU A 150 12.30 46.25 -11.27
CA GLU A 150 11.96 47.51 -10.61
C GLU A 150 10.46 47.57 -10.22
N ASP A 151 9.59 46.87 -10.94
CA ASP A 151 8.14 46.88 -10.71
C ASP A 151 7.71 45.93 -9.57
N GLU A 152 6.85 46.43 -8.68
CA GLU A 152 6.35 45.72 -7.50
C GLU A 152 5.32 44.64 -7.87
N SER A 153 4.53 44.87 -8.93
CA SER A 153 3.58 43.87 -9.44
C SER A 153 4.31 42.63 -9.97
N GLU A 154 5.35 42.83 -10.76
CA GLU A 154 6.15 41.73 -11.31
C GLU A 154 6.93 40.96 -10.22
N LYS A 155 7.34 41.65 -9.14
CA LYS A 155 7.94 40.97 -7.97
C LYS A 155 6.93 40.06 -7.30
N ALA A 156 5.69 40.51 -7.06
CA ALA A 156 4.64 39.70 -6.43
C ALA A 156 4.26 38.47 -7.27
N GLU A 157 4.19 38.60 -8.60
CA GLU A 157 3.96 37.46 -9.48
C GLU A 157 5.11 36.45 -9.44
N LYS A 158 6.36 36.93 -9.38
CA LYS A 158 7.53 36.05 -9.27
C LYS A 158 7.63 35.35 -7.93
N THR A 159 7.36 36.01 -6.81
CA THR A 159 7.37 35.36 -5.49
C THR A 159 6.31 34.26 -5.43
N ARG A 160 5.11 34.53 -5.96
CA ARG A 160 4.06 33.51 -6.12
C ARG A 160 4.52 32.34 -7.01
N SER A 161 5.21 32.63 -8.10
CA SER A 161 5.73 31.59 -9.02
C SER A 161 6.81 30.74 -8.36
N ILE A 162 7.67 31.34 -7.54
CA ILE A 162 8.69 30.64 -6.74
C ILE A 162 8.00 29.70 -5.74
N HIS A 163 7.05 30.22 -4.95
CA HIS A 163 6.28 29.43 -3.99
C HIS A 163 5.60 28.23 -4.65
N ASN A 164 4.89 28.45 -5.77
CA ASN A 164 4.26 27.35 -6.51
C ASN A 164 5.27 26.31 -7.00
N ALA A 165 6.46 26.73 -7.44
CA ALA A 165 7.51 25.81 -7.88
C ALA A 165 8.14 25.02 -6.72
N GLU A 166 8.20 25.61 -5.52
CA GLU A 166 8.62 24.93 -4.29
C GLU A 166 7.59 23.89 -3.85
N VAL A 167 6.29 24.21 -3.93
CA VAL A 167 5.21 23.23 -3.70
C VAL A 167 5.30 22.10 -4.72
N ASP A 168 5.51 22.39 -6.02
CA ASP A 168 5.72 21.37 -7.05
C ASP A 168 6.90 20.44 -6.71
N LEU A 169 8.01 20.99 -6.20
CA LEU A 169 9.17 20.19 -5.77
C LEU A 169 8.82 19.30 -4.58
N ASN A 170 8.17 19.87 -3.56
CA ASN A 170 7.74 19.16 -2.35
C ASN A 170 6.70 18.09 -2.66
N TYR A 171 5.83 18.31 -3.63
CA TYR A 171 4.89 17.30 -4.12
C TYR A 171 5.64 16.07 -4.62
N THR A 172 6.69 16.22 -5.44
CA THR A 172 7.48 15.07 -5.93
C THR A 172 8.25 14.34 -4.81
N LEU A 173 8.59 15.05 -3.74
CA LEU A 173 9.35 14.57 -2.58
C LEU A 173 8.47 13.81 -1.60
N TYR A 174 7.39 14.44 -1.17
CA TYR A 174 6.57 14.05 -0.02
C TYR A 174 5.21 13.47 -0.40
N TYR A 175 4.93 13.25 -1.70
CA TYR A 175 3.73 12.50 -2.08
C TYR A 175 3.66 11.14 -1.36
N PRO A 176 2.51 10.80 -0.74
CA PRO A 176 2.34 9.61 0.07
C PRO A 176 2.82 8.33 -0.62
N LEU A 177 3.61 7.53 0.09
CA LEU A 177 4.24 6.33 -0.49
C LEU A 177 3.26 5.17 -0.72
N LEU A 178 2.10 5.23 -0.05
CA LEU A 178 1.02 4.26 -0.16
C LEU A 178 -0.06 4.68 -1.18
N LYS A 179 0.03 5.87 -1.78
CA LYS A 179 -0.94 6.35 -2.79
C LYS A 179 -0.34 6.26 -4.19
N ALA A 180 -1.18 5.96 -5.18
CA ALA A 180 -0.77 6.04 -6.58
C ALA A 180 -0.39 7.48 -6.94
N TYR A 181 0.81 7.68 -7.49
CA TYR A 181 1.32 9.00 -7.81
C TYR A 181 0.60 9.62 -9.01
N VAL A 182 0.20 10.88 -8.89
CA VAL A 182 -0.40 11.66 -9.98
C VAL A 182 0.65 12.62 -10.54
N SER A 183 0.96 12.48 -11.82
CA SER A 183 2.02 13.23 -12.51
C SER A 183 1.69 14.73 -12.59
N LEU A 184 2.65 15.59 -12.18
CA LEU A 184 2.55 17.04 -12.33
C LEU A 184 2.79 17.51 -13.78
N TYR A 185 3.61 16.76 -14.51
CA TYR A 185 4.07 17.11 -15.85
C TYR A 185 3.83 15.95 -16.83
N PRO A 186 2.56 15.58 -17.08
CA PRO A 186 2.25 14.49 -17.99
C PRO A 186 2.86 14.77 -19.37
N LYS A 187 3.46 13.74 -19.97
CA LYS A 187 3.92 13.85 -21.36
C LYS A 187 2.68 14.05 -22.21
N GLN A 188 2.57 15.19 -22.89
CA GLN A 188 1.53 15.41 -23.89
C GLN A 188 1.70 14.36 -24.98
N GLN A 189 0.86 13.31 -24.95
CA GLN A 189 0.76 12.39 -26.07
C GLN A 189 0.07 13.16 -27.19
N LYS A 190 0.79 13.38 -28.28
CA LYS A 190 0.21 13.74 -29.56
C LYS A 190 -0.51 12.49 -30.08
N GLU A 191 -1.81 12.37 -29.82
CA GLU A 191 -2.83 11.77 -30.71
C GLU A 191 -4.18 11.61 -29.97
N ASP A 192 -5.20 12.21 -30.57
CA ASP A 192 -6.62 11.85 -30.58
C ASP A 192 -7.46 11.87 -29.29
N SER A 193 -7.84 13.09 -28.91
CA SER A 193 -9.21 13.57 -28.61
C SER A 193 -10.08 12.90 -27.52
N LYS A 194 -10.65 13.78 -26.67
CA LYS A 194 -11.79 13.63 -25.72
C LYS A 194 -11.47 13.29 -24.26
N SER A 195 -10.62 14.09 -23.63
CA SER A 195 -10.84 14.53 -22.24
C SER A 195 -10.19 15.89 -22.07
N GLY A 196 -10.95 16.85 -21.55
CA GLY A 196 -10.67 18.28 -21.50
C GLY A 196 -9.19 18.66 -21.43
N ASP A 197 -8.78 19.36 -22.47
CA ASP A 197 -7.54 20.08 -22.59
C ASP A 197 -7.29 20.93 -21.33
N ALA A 198 -6.31 20.52 -20.53
CA ALA A 198 -5.70 21.37 -19.54
C ALA A 198 -4.20 21.23 -19.72
N VAL A 199 -3.64 22.06 -20.60
CA VAL A 199 -2.25 22.50 -20.42
C VAL A 199 -2.13 22.86 -18.94
N PRO A 200 -1.30 22.16 -18.14
CA PRO A 200 -1.21 22.46 -16.72
C PRO A 200 -0.93 23.96 -16.60
N PRO A 201 -1.69 24.70 -15.76
CA PRO A 201 -1.51 26.13 -15.64
C PRO A 201 -0.02 26.41 -15.44
N LYS A 202 0.53 27.36 -16.22
CA LYS A 202 1.95 27.73 -16.12
C LYS A 202 2.31 27.99 -14.65
N ASP A 203 1.38 28.65 -13.96
CA ASP A 203 1.42 28.98 -12.53
C ASP A 203 0.09 28.59 -11.85
N GLY A 204 0.12 27.61 -10.94
CA GLY A 204 -1.05 27.12 -10.20
C GLY A 204 -0.97 25.64 -9.83
N PRO A 205 -1.99 25.09 -9.15
CA PRO A 205 -2.04 23.68 -8.72
C PRO A 205 -1.96 22.73 -9.92
N LYS A 206 -1.12 21.70 -9.81
CA LYS A 206 -0.89 20.69 -10.86
C LYS A 206 -1.08 19.29 -10.30
N GLY A 207 -1.36 18.33 -11.19
CA GLY A 207 -1.60 16.93 -10.81
C GLY A 207 -2.86 16.78 -9.96
N ASP A 208 -2.75 16.09 -8.84
CA ASP A 208 -3.83 15.97 -7.84
C ASP A 208 -3.92 17.29 -7.04
N VAL A 209 -4.93 18.11 -7.35
CA VAL A 209 -5.13 19.45 -6.78
C VAL A 209 -5.33 19.40 -5.26
N ASP A 210 -6.03 18.39 -4.75
CA ASP A 210 -6.27 18.25 -3.31
C ASP A 210 -4.94 17.93 -2.61
N MET A 211 -4.17 17.00 -3.19
CA MET A 211 -2.84 16.66 -2.66
C MET A 211 -1.85 17.82 -2.76
N TRP A 212 -1.92 18.61 -3.83
CA TRP A 212 -1.07 19.79 -4.00
C TRP A 212 -1.32 20.81 -2.88
N LYS A 213 -2.60 21.07 -2.55
CA LYS A 213 -2.99 21.94 -1.43
C LYS A 213 -2.62 21.37 -0.07
N THR A 214 -2.71 20.05 0.12
CA THR A 214 -2.25 19.44 1.39
C THR A 214 -0.75 19.54 1.54
N VAL A 215 0.02 19.44 0.44
CA VAL A 215 1.47 19.67 0.47
C VAL A 215 1.78 21.13 0.78
N GLU A 216 1.06 22.08 0.21
CA GLU A 216 1.22 23.51 0.51
C GLU A 216 0.99 23.81 1.99
N LYS A 217 -0.09 23.28 2.58
CA LYS A 217 -0.35 23.40 4.03
C LYS A 217 0.71 22.71 4.88
N ALA A 218 1.09 21.48 4.53
CA ALA A 218 2.11 20.74 5.27
C ALA A 218 3.51 21.39 5.17
N MET A 219 3.77 22.14 4.11
CA MET A 219 4.98 22.93 3.95
C MET A 219 4.98 24.15 4.90
N GLU A 220 3.84 24.81 5.08
CA GLU A 220 3.67 25.89 6.07
C GLU A 220 3.76 25.36 7.51
N GLU A 221 3.17 24.20 7.79
CA GLU A 221 3.13 23.56 9.10
C GLU A 221 4.41 22.74 9.43
N GLN A 222 5.32 22.56 8.47
CA GLN A 222 6.52 21.71 8.57
C GLN A 222 6.24 20.21 8.85
N THR A 223 5.06 19.71 8.48
CA THR A 223 4.58 18.33 8.69
C THR A 223 4.73 17.44 7.43
N LEU A 224 5.63 17.80 6.51
CA LEU A 224 5.81 17.11 5.22
C LEU A 224 6.18 15.62 5.32
N GLU A 225 6.94 15.22 6.35
CA GLU A 225 7.30 13.81 6.54
C GLU A 225 6.10 12.97 6.99
N GLU A 226 5.21 13.56 7.80
CA GLU A 226 3.96 12.91 8.22
C GLU A 226 3.04 12.67 7.03
N LEU A 227 2.97 13.64 6.10
CA LEU A 227 2.24 13.48 4.85
C LEU A 227 2.81 12.34 3.99
N ARG A 228 4.15 12.20 3.93
CA ARG A 228 4.81 11.15 3.15
C ARG A 228 4.52 9.74 3.67
N GLU A 229 4.44 9.60 4.99
CA GLU A 229 4.13 8.35 5.69
C GLU A 229 2.61 8.16 5.94
N SER A 230 1.78 9.11 5.49
CA SER A 230 0.33 9.06 5.71
C SER A 230 -0.32 7.83 5.07
N ARG A 231 -1.26 7.24 5.82
CA ARG A 231 -2.09 6.10 5.40
C ARG A 231 -3.50 6.52 4.96
N GLU A 232 -3.76 7.82 4.91
CA GLU A 232 -5.10 8.37 4.66
C GLU A 232 -5.63 7.97 3.27
N GLY A 233 -6.86 7.43 3.24
CA GLY A 233 -7.55 7.08 1.99
C GLY A 233 -6.97 5.88 1.23
N VAL A 234 -6.03 5.12 1.82
CA VAL A 234 -5.42 3.96 1.15
C VAL A 234 -6.17 2.67 1.47
N THR A 235 -6.73 2.05 0.43
CA THR A 235 -7.23 0.66 0.49
C THR A 235 -6.11 -0.30 0.09
N ILE A 236 -5.46 -0.92 1.07
CA ILE A 236 -4.44 -1.96 0.82
C ILE A 236 -5.17 -3.24 0.38
N PRO A 237 -4.88 -3.81 -0.81
CA PRO A 237 -5.55 -5.03 -1.27
C PRO A 237 -5.39 -6.17 -0.26
N GLY A 238 -6.52 -6.74 0.19
CA GLY A 238 -6.55 -7.85 1.14
C GLY A 238 -6.30 -7.49 2.61
N ALA A 239 -6.24 -6.19 2.95
CA ALA A 239 -6.29 -5.77 4.36
C ALA A 239 -7.73 -5.70 4.85
N PRO A 240 -8.02 -6.21 6.07
CA PRO A 240 -9.25 -5.82 6.74
C PRO A 240 -9.24 -4.29 6.85
N GLU A 241 -10.36 -3.65 6.53
CA GLU A 241 -10.52 -2.21 6.74
C GLU A 241 -10.19 -1.93 8.21
N SER A 242 -9.05 -1.27 8.45
CA SER A 242 -8.60 -1.00 9.80
C SER A 242 -9.67 -0.19 10.52
N SER A 243 -10.30 -0.79 11.53
CA SER A 243 -11.30 -0.21 12.40
C SER A 243 -10.83 1.04 13.17
N LYS A 244 -9.53 1.38 13.10
CA LYS A 244 -8.99 2.65 13.62
C LYS A 244 -9.54 3.90 12.93
N ALA A 245 -10.00 3.83 11.68
CA ALA A 245 -10.58 4.99 10.99
C ALA A 245 -12.01 5.36 11.48
N LYS A 246 -12.67 4.50 12.26
CA LYS A 246 -14.03 4.77 12.78
C LYS A 246 -14.06 5.32 14.20
N ASN A 247 -12.95 5.30 14.93
CA ASN A 247 -12.94 5.65 16.36
C ASN A 247 -12.67 7.13 16.69
N MET A 248 -12.57 8.02 15.68
CA MET A 248 -12.41 9.47 15.91
C MET A 248 -13.67 10.31 15.60
N LYS A 249 -14.79 9.68 15.21
CA LYS A 249 -16.02 10.41 14.84
C LYS A 249 -17.18 10.30 15.83
N ASN A 250 -17.06 9.53 16.92
CA ASN A 250 -18.19 9.25 17.82
C ASN A 250 -18.14 9.92 19.21
N ASP A 251 -17.07 10.62 19.58
CA ASP A 251 -16.96 11.25 20.92
C ASP A 251 -17.46 12.71 20.98
N GLY A 252 -18.01 13.26 19.87
CA GLY A 252 -18.45 14.65 19.80
C GLY A 252 -19.95 14.91 19.92
N LYS A 253 -20.80 13.92 20.26
CA LYS A 253 -22.26 14.10 20.23
C LYS A 253 -23.03 13.32 21.30
N LYS A 254 -22.60 13.46 22.56
CA LYS A 254 -23.45 13.25 23.74
C LYS A 254 -23.14 14.37 24.71
N ASP A 255 -23.79 15.53 24.52
CA ASP A 255 -24.03 16.55 25.55
C ASP A 255 -24.71 17.77 24.91
N MET A 256 -25.96 17.60 24.44
CA MET A 256 -26.89 18.73 24.23
C MET A 256 -28.27 18.24 23.76
N LYS A 257 -28.97 17.43 24.58
CA LYS A 257 -30.43 17.26 24.40
C LYS A 257 -31.16 16.89 25.68
N GLU A 258 -30.86 17.58 26.77
CA GLU A 258 -31.72 17.63 27.95
C GLU A 258 -31.58 19.03 28.56
N LYS A 259 -32.37 19.98 28.04
CA LYS A 259 -32.74 21.28 28.65
C LYS A 259 -33.33 22.21 27.59
N LYS A 260 -34.52 21.88 27.08
CA LYS A 260 -35.46 22.88 26.51
C LYS A 260 -36.83 22.25 26.24
N ALA A 261 -37.61 22.07 27.29
CA ALA A 261 -39.07 21.99 27.21
C ALA A 261 -39.66 22.17 28.61
N LYS A 262 -39.83 23.42 29.05
CA LYS A 262 -40.95 23.90 29.89
C LYS A 262 -40.68 25.32 30.38
N SER A 263 -41.17 26.30 29.60
CA SER A 263 -41.57 27.60 30.12
C SER A 263 -42.49 28.26 29.10
N ASN A 264 -43.81 28.17 29.31
CA ASN A 264 -44.71 29.32 29.41
C ASN A 264 -46.18 28.92 29.24
N GLY A 265 -47.03 29.49 30.10
CA GLY A 265 -48.38 29.91 29.75
C GLY A 265 -49.51 29.12 30.44
N ALA A 266 -50.02 29.69 31.51
CA ALA A 266 -51.23 29.31 32.23
C ALA A 266 -52.52 29.60 31.43
N ASP A 267 -53.60 28.84 31.64
CA ASP A 267 -54.83 29.35 32.30
C ASP A 267 -55.83 28.24 32.68
N ALA A 268 -56.73 28.62 33.57
CA ALA A 268 -57.58 27.85 34.50
C ALA A 268 -58.68 26.93 33.94
N ALA A 269 -59.05 25.90 34.75
CA ALA A 269 -60.44 25.57 35.11
C ALA A 269 -60.51 24.54 36.26
N MET A 270 -61.48 24.75 37.14
CA MET A 270 -61.84 24.05 38.38
C MET A 270 -62.21 22.56 38.19
N ASP A 271 -62.00 21.72 39.22
CA ASP A 271 -63.08 21.28 40.14
C ASP A 271 -62.85 19.88 40.77
N ASN A 272 -63.02 19.85 42.10
CA ASN A 272 -63.38 18.75 43.03
C ASN A 272 -62.57 17.42 43.14
N GLY A 273 -62.30 17.07 44.42
CA GLY A 273 -62.59 15.72 44.91
C GLY A 273 -61.49 14.97 45.66
N ASP A 274 -61.34 15.29 46.94
CA ASP A 274 -61.46 14.36 48.09
C ASP A 274 -60.44 13.23 48.37
N GLU A 275 -59.99 13.26 49.64
CA GLU A 275 -59.57 12.19 50.57
C GLU A 275 -58.60 11.05 50.18
N GLY A 276 -57.58 10.87 51.03
CA GLY A 276 -57.36 9.54 51.63
C GLY A 276 -55.93 9.00 51.67
N SER A 277 -55.34 9.09 52.86
CA SER A 277 -54.46 8.11 53.53
C SER A 277 -53.00 7.95 53.12
N ASP A 278 -52.17 8.22 54.14
CA ASP A 278 -50.91 7.57 54.48
C ASP A 278 -50.95 6.04 54.27
N GLU A 279 -49.83 5.43 53.88
CA GLU A 279 -49.28 4.22 54.52
C GLU A 279 -47.96 3.76 53.88
N ASP A 280 -46.90 3.90 54.68
CA ASP A 280 -45.77 2.97 54.86
C ASP A 280 -45.73 1.70 53.99
N PHE A 281 -44.65 1.54 53.21
CA PHE A 281 -44.15 0.20 52.87
C PHE A 281 -42.62 0.17 52.84
N PHE A 282 -42.06 -0.26 53.97
CA PHE A 282 -40.66 -0.52 54.27
C PHE A 282 -40.06 -1.70 53.47
N VAL A 283 -38.73 -1.61 53.30
CA VAL A 283 -37.69 -2.68 53.32
C VAL A 283 -37.51 -3.58 52.10
#